data_AF-A0A9N9SVN9-F1
#
_entry.id   AF-A0A9N9SVN9-F1
#
_cell.length_a   1.000
_cell.length_b   1.000
_cell.length_c   1.000
_cell.angle_alpha   90.00
_cell.angle_beta   90.00
_cell.angle_gamma   90.00
#
_symmetry.space_group_name_H-M   'P 1'
#
loop_
_entity.id
_entity.type
_entity.pdbx_description
1 polymer ?
#
loop_
_entity_poly.entity_id
_entity_poly.type
_entity_poly.pdbx_seq_one_letter_code
_entity_poly.pdbx_strand_id
1 'polypeptide(L)'
;MIPELWIKANCVTQILSKQKLERYKHLLKWKNNETILEFGAAYGNTSVNSVLPVLPKDYKEYVLTDISPNMVEHMKKNLKIPRSKIIRHDIAYFKIF
;
A
#
# COMPACT_ATOMS: atom_id res chain seq x y z
N MET A 1 0.87 -17.55 3.63
CA MET A 1 -0.47 -17.15 3.13
C MET A 1 -0.56 -17.52 1.66
N ILE A 2 -1.64 -18.16 1.21
CA ILE A 2 -1.85 -18.50 -0.21
C ILE A 2 -2.31 -17.23 -0.94
N PRO A 3 -1.53 -16.68 -1.89
CA PRO A 3 -1.85 -15.38 -2.51
C PRO A 3 -3.21 -15.34 -3.20
N GLU A 4 -3.55 -16.40 -3.94
CA GLU A 4 -4.81 -16.48 -4.70
C GLU A 4 -6.05 -16.43 -3.79
N LEU A 5 -6.00 -17.09 -2.63
CA LEU A 5 -7.10 -17.04 -1.66
C LEU A 5 -7.26 -15.65 -1.06
N TRP A 6 -6.15 -14.99 -0.72
CA TRP A 6 -6.19 -13.63 -0.21
C TRP A 6 -6.74 -12.64 -1.25
N ILE A 7 -6.35 -12.78 -2.51
CA ILE A 7 -6.87 -11.96 -3.62
C ILE A 7 -8.39 -12.07 -3.72
N LYS A 8 -8.93 -13.29 -3.61
CA LYS A 8 -10.38 -13.53 -3.67
C LYS A 8 -11.11 -13.04 -2.43
N ALA A 9 -10.49 -13.16 -1.25
CA ALA A 9 -11.15 -12.93 0.03
C ALA A 9 -11.05 -11.48 0.55
N ASN A 10 -10.10 -10.66 0.07
CA ASN A 10 -9.85 -9.35 0.68
C ASN A 10 -10.86 -8.24 0.28
N CYS A 11 -11.96 -8.57 -0.40
CA CYS A 11 -12.94 -7.59 -0.88
C CYS A 11 -13.51 -6.72 0.25
N VAL A 12 -13.82 -7.31 1.40
CA VAL A 12 -14.33 -6.60 2.58
C VAL A 12 -13.30 -5.59 3.09
N THR A 13 -12.01 -5.96 3.11
CA THR A 13 -10.94 -5.05 3.52
C THR A 13 -10.84 -3.85 2.57
N GLN A 14 -10.93 -4.07 1.26
CA GLN A 14 -10.92 -2.97 0.29
C GLN A 14 -12.12 -2.02 0.49
N ILE A 15 -13.33 -2.56 0.67
CA ILE A 15 -14.53 -1.75 0.89
C ILE A 15 -14.40 -0.90 2.16
N LEU A 16 -14.01 -1.51 3.27
CA LEU A 16 -13.88 -0.81 4.56
C LEU A 16 -12.75 0.22 4.53
N SER A 17 -11.61 -0.11 3.91
CA SER A 17 -10.49 0.84 3.75
C SER A 17 -10.89 2.04 2.93
N LYS A 18 -11.57 1.84 1.79
CA LYS A 18 -12.08 2.94 0.96
C LYS A 18 -13.06 3.82 1.74
N GLN A 19 -14.04 3.22 2.42
CA GLN A 19 -15.02 3.98 3.21
C GLN A 19 -14.35 4.80 4.32
N LYS A 20 -13.40 4.21 5.05
CA LYS A 20 -12.66 4.91 6.11
C LYS A 20 -11.81 6.03 5.55
N LEU A 21 -11.04 5.79 4.49
CA LEU A 21 -10.19 6.82 3.90
C LEU A 21 -11.02 7.95 3.30
N GLU A 22 -12.12 7.67 2.61
CA GLU A 22 -13.01 8.73 2.11
C GLU A 22 -13.60 9.57 3.24
N ARG A 23 -14.03 8.93 4.34
CA ARG A 23 -14.59 9.63 5.50
C ARG A 23 -13.54 10.49 6.22
N TYR A 24 -12.33 9.97 6.39
CA TYR A 24 -11.32 10.55 7.27
C TYR A 24 -10.13 11.21 6.54
N LYS A 25 -10.10 11.25 5.20
CA LYS A 25 -9.01 11.87 4.43
C LYS A 25 -8.72 13.33 4.81
N HIS A 26 -9.73 14.06 5.29
CA HIS A 26 -9.57 15.43 5.76
C HIS A 26 -8.65 15.58 6.98
N LEU A 27 -8.43 14.48 7.73
CA LEU A 27 -7.49 14.41 8.86
C LEU A 27 -6.03 14.21 8.39
N LEU A 28 -5.81 13.71 7.16
CA LEU A 28 -4.47 13.54 6.60
C LEU A 28 -3.92 14.91 6.19
N LYS A 29 -2.91 15.38 6.91
CA LYS A 29 -2.26 16.68 6.66
C LYS A 29 -0.95 16.45 5.92
N TRP A 30 -1.04 16.39 4.61
CA TRP A 30 0.10 16.23 3.72
C TRP A 30 0.91 17.52 3.61
N LYS A 31 2.24 17.40 3.65
CA LYS A 31 3.20 18.41 3.21
C LYS A 31 3.53 18.19 1.73
N ASN A 32 4.13 19.20 1.12
CA ASN A 32 4.57 19.11 -0.26
C ASN A 32 5.66 18.03 -0.40
N ASN A 33 5.61 17.27 -1.50
CA ASN A 33 6.62 16.24 -1.85
C ASN A 33 6.86 15.17 -0.77
N GLU A 34 5.82 14.71 -0.08
CA GLU A 34 5.98 13.67 0.94
C GLU A 34 6.39 12.31 0.37
N THR A 35 7.15 11.55 1.17
CA THR A 35 7.39 10.13 0.98
C THR A 35 6.44 9.35 1.88
N ILE A 36 5.62 8.49 1.27
CA ILE A 36 4.52 7.79 1.94
C ILE A 36 4.90 6.32 2.05
N LEU A 37 4.78 5.73 3.24
CA LEU A 37 5.10 4.32 3.50
C LEU A 37 3.84 3.56 3.91
N GLU A 38 3.54 2.49 3.18
CA GLU A 38 2.49 1.53 3.51
C GLU A 38 3.11 0.20 3.93
N PHE A 39 2.68 -0.28 5.10
CA PHE A 39 3.03 -1.60 5.62
C PHE A 39 1.91 -2.59 5.37
N GLY A 40 2.25 -3.80 4.92
CA GLY A 40 1.29 -4.86 4.67
C GLY A 40 0.41 -4.58 3.45
N ALA A 41 1.02 -4.11 2.37
CA ALA A 41 0.31 -3.82 1.11
C ALA A 41 -0.26 -5.10 0.45
N ALA A 42 0.16 -6.29 0.91
CA ALA A 42 -0.21 -7.57 0.34
C ALA A 42 0.02 -7.56 -1.18
N TYR A 43 -1.02 -7.79 -1.97
CA TYR A 43 -0.92 -7.78 -3.43
C TYR A 43 -1.28 -6.42 -4.07
N GLY A 44 -1.58 -5.40 -3.26
CA GLY A 44 -1.67 -4.00 -3.67
C GLY A 44 -3.03 -3.49 -4.13
N ASN A 45 -4.08 -4.33 -4.22
CA ASN A 45 -5.40 -3.83 -4.64
C ASN A 45 -5.98 -2.78 -3.70
N THR A 46 -5.84 -2.95 -2.39
CA THR A 46 -6.27 -1.92 -1.42
C THR A 46 -5.50 -0.63 -1.65
N SER A 47 -4.19 -0.73 -1.86
CA SER A 47 -3.30 0.39 -2.13
C SER A 47 -3.74 1.17 -3.37
N VAL A 48 -4.04 0.48 -4.48
CA VAL A 48 -4.51 1.12 -5.73
C VAL A 48 -5.93 1.69 -5.59
N ASN A 49 -6.87 0.91 -5.05
CA ASN A 49 -8.30 1.24 -5.12
C ASN A 49 -8.77 2.14 -3.97
N SER A 50 -8.03 2.19 -2.87
CA SER A 50 -8.44 2.87 -1.64
C SER A 50 -7.44 3.92 -1.17
N VAL A 51 -6.13 3.60 -1.19
CA VAL A 51 -5.09 4.49 -0.64
C VAL A 51 -4.64 5.54 -1.66
N LEU A 52 -4.19 5.11 -2.84
CA LEU A 52 -3.69 5.98 -3.90
C LEU A 52 -4.61 7.17 -4.23
N PRO A 53 -5.96 7.03 -4.29
CA PRO A 53 -6.86 8.16 -4.58
C PRO A 53 -6.87 9.27 -3.53
N VAL A 54 -6.43 8.99 -2.29
CA VAL A 54 -6.41 9.98 -1.20
C VAL A 54 -5.02 10.57 -0.93
N LEU A 55 -3.98 10.07 -1.64
CA LEU A 55 -2.62 10.59 -1.54
C LEU A 55 -2.48 11.96 -2.22
N PRO A 56 -1.54 12.82 -1.79
CA PRO A 56 -1.34 14.13 -2.39
C PRO A 56 -0.75 13.97 -3.79
N LYS A 57 -1.26 14.68 -4.80
CA LYS A 57 -0.85 14.46 -6.21
C LYS A 57 0.64 14.67 -6.46
N ASP A 58 1.29 15.47 -5.63
CA ASP A 58 2.71 15.82 -5.67
C ASP A 58 3.57 14.96 -4.74
N TYR A 59 3.10 13.81 -4.22
CA TYR A 59 3.95 12.93 -3.41
C TYR A 59 5.26 12.61 -4.16
N LYS A 60 6.37 12.64 -3.43
CA LYS A 60 7.71 12.33 -3.96
C LYS A 60 7.83 10.85 -4.29
N GLU A 61 7.43 9.99 -3.35
CA GLU A 61 7.54 8.55 -3.48
C GLU A 61 6.46 7.85 -2.67
N TYR A 62 5.94 6.74 -3.19
CA TYR A 62 5.04 5.85 -2.46
C TYR A 62 5.66 4.48 -2.30
N VAL A 63 6.09 4.17 -1.07
CA VAL A 63 6.76 2.94 -0.71
C VAL A 63 5.73 1.92 -0.21
N LEU A 64 5.56 0.82 -0.95
CA LEU A 64 4.70 -0.30 -0.57
C LEU A 64 5.54 -1.44 -0.04
N THR A 65 5.19 -1.94 1.13
CA THR A 65 5.96 -3.02 1.77
C THR A 65 5.10 -4.19 2.20
N ASP A 66 5.69 -5.38 2.15
CA ASP A 66 5.11 -6.60 2.70
C ASP A 66 6.24 -7.55 3.15
N ILE A 67 5.97 -8.40 4.13
CA ILE A 67 6.92 -9.41 4.61
C ILE A 67 7.01 -10.60 3.64
N SER A 68 5.92 -10.89 2.94
CA SER A 68 5.76 -12.04 2.06
C SER A 68 6.46 -11.80 0.71
N PRO A 69 7.47 -12.60 0.34
CA PRO A 69 8.16 -12.44 -0.93
C PRO A 69 7.21 -12.59 -2.13
N ASN A 70 6.28 -13.53 -2.08
CA ASN A 70 5.33 -13.78 -3.16
C ASN A 70 4.40 -12.57 -3.40
N MET A 71 4.05 -11.84 -2.34
CA MET A 71 3.23 -10.63 -2.43
C MET A 71 4.02 -9.49 -3.05
N VAL A 72 5.26 -9.30 -2.60
CA VAL A 72 6.19 -8.32 -3.15
C VAL A 72 6.44 -8.54 -4.65
N GLU A 73 6.69 -9.78 -5.06
CA GLU A 73 6.88 -10.14 -6.47
C GLU A 73 5.63 -9.89 -7.30
N HIS A 74 4.46 -10.29 -6.78
CA HIS A 74 3.18 -10.01 -7.43
C HIS A 74 2.98 -8.50 -7.64
N MET A 75 3.21 -7.69 -6.60
CA MET A 75 3.07 -6.24 -6.70
C MET A 75 4.02 -5.66 -7.76
N LYS A 76 5.30 -6.07 -7.74
CA LYS A 76 6.30 -5.60 -8.72
C LYS A 76 5.92 -5.91 -10.16
N LYS A 77 5.29 -7.07 -10.38
CA LYS A 77 4.88 -7.51 -11.71
C LYS A 77 3.61 -6.81 -12.22
N ASN A 78 2.66 -6.54 -11.32
CA ASN A 78 1.29 -6.20 -11.73
C ASN A 78 0.88 -4.76 -11.43
N LEU A 79 1.48 -4.10 -10.43
CA LEU A 79 1.09 -2.74 -10.07
C LEU A 79 1.79 -1.72 -10.96
N LYS A 80 1.01 -0.75 -11.44
CA LYS A 80 1.49 0.42 -12.18
C LYS A 80 1.11 1.68 -11.42
N ILE A 81 1.76 1.90 -10.28
CA ILE A 81 1.56 3.08 -9.45
C ILE A 81 2.69 4.08 -9.75
N PRO A 82 2.39 5.36 -10.07
CA PRO A 82 3.42 6.37 -10.31
C PRO A 82 4.36 6.53 -9.11
N ARG A 83 5.66 6.76 -9.36
CA ARG A 83 6.67 7.02 -8.31
C ARG A 83 6.60 6.02 -7.14
N SER A 84 6.28 4.76 -7.42
CA SER A 84 6.16 3.72 -6.40
C SER A 84 7.44 2.92 -6.25
N LYS A 85 7.72 2.49 -5.01
CA LYS A 85 8.82 1.60 -4.69
C LYS A 85 8.30 0.44 -3.87
N ILE A 86 8.52 -0.79 -4.35
CA ILE A 86 8.00 -2.00 -3.72
C ILE A 86 9.16 -2.76 -3.07
N ILE A 87 9.09 -2.91 -1.75
CA ILE A 87 10.19 -3.45 -0.93
C ILE A 87 9.67 -4.58 -0.03
N ARG A 88 10.45 -5.65 0.12
CA ARG A 88 10.20 -6.63 1.16
C ARG A 88 10.70 -6.09 2.49
N HIS A 89 9.82 -5.98 3.48
CA HIS A 89 10.19 -5.46 4.79
C HIS A 89 9.41 -6.16 5.90
N ASP A 90 10.14 -6.57 6.93
CA ASP A 90 9.56 -7.08 8.16
C ASP A 90 9.52 -5.93 9.18
N ILE A 91 8.30 -5.53 9.55
CA ILE A 91 8.07 -4.44 10.51
C ILE A 91 8.49 -4.81 11.94
N ALA A 92 8.55 -6.11 12.26
CA ALA A 92 8.95 -6.58 13.58
C ALA A 92 10.48 -6.71 13.72
N TYR A 93 11.21 -6.72 12.61
CA TYR A 93 12.65 -6.90 12.61
C TYR A 93 13.36 -5.60 12.19
N PHE A 94 13.68 -4.79 13.20
CA PHE A 94 14.46 -3.57 13.04
C PHE A 94 15.95 -3.92 12.93
N LYS A 95 16.48 -3.99 11.70
CA LYS A 95 17.92 -3.80 11.45
C LYS A 95 18.10 -2.46 10.75
N ILE A 96 18.45 -1.44 11.53
CA ILE A 96 19.13 -0.26 10.99
C ILE A 96 20.55 -0.72 10.63
N PHE A 97 21.00 -0.29 9.45
CA PHE A 97 22.30 -0.49 8.81
C PHE A 97 23.45 -0.94 9.71
#